data_AF-A0A968TU85-F1
#
_entry.id   AF-A0A968TU85-F1
#
_cell.length_a   1.000
_cell.length_b   1.000
_cell.length_c   1.000
_cell.angle_alpha   90.00
_cell.angle_beta   90.00
_cell.angle_gamma   90.00
#
_symmetry.space_group_name_H-M   'P 1'
#
loop_
_entity.id
_entity.type
_entity.pdbx_description
1 polymer ?
#
loop_
_entity_poly.entity_id
_entity_poly.type
_entity_poly.pdbx_seq_one_letter_code
_entity_poly.pdbx_strand_id
1 'polypeptide(L)'
;MSWPLDLAAARLDFARNDLKRAAENLQTPLAEMTTGGFAEYQLETRLLLIEIELKAVGTRGARARLDQLAKEAEQKGFGRLALKARQSLIDIPQN
;
A
#
# COMPACT_ATOMS: atom_id res chain seq x y z
N MET A 1 15.30 14.09 3.05
CA MET A 1 14.25 13.14 3.42
C MET A 1 12.92 13.76 3.03
N SER A 2 12.39 13.40 1.85
CA SER A 2 11.17 13.99 1.24
C SER A 2 9.99 13.02 1.20
N TRP A 3 10.16 11.80 1.72
CA TRP A 3 9.16 10.73 1.61
C TRP A 3 7.73 11.10 2.06
N PRO A 4 7.47 12.01 3.04
CA PRO A 4 6.09 12.38 3.36
C PRO A 4 5.38 13.08 2.20
N LEU A 5 6.10 13.92 1.45
CA LEU A 5 5.58 14.60 0.27
C LEU A 5 5.34 13.62 -0.88
N ASP A 6 6.26 12.68 -1.08
CA ASP A 6 6.16 11.68 -2.14
C ASP A 6 5.01 10.69 -1.88
N LEU A 7 4.79 10.29 -0.63
CA LEU A 7 3.65 9.47 -0.21
C LEU A 7 2.32 10.23 -0.40
N ALA A 8 2.28 11.51 -0.08
CA ALA A 8 1.10 12.34 -0.32
C ALA A 8 0.82 12.51 -1.82
N ALA A 9 1.86 12.74 -2.63
CA ALA A 9 1.76 12.83 -4.08
C ALA A 9 1.25 11.51 -4.69
N ALA A 10 1.77 10.37 -4.24
CA ALA A 10 1.31 9.06 -4.67
C ALA A 10 -0.19 8.84 -4.38
N ARG A 11 -0.68 9.26 -3.22
CA ARG A 11 -2.12 9.19 -2.89
C ARG A 11 -2.97 10.06 -3.81
N LEU A 12 -2.49 11.27 -4.10
CA LEU A 12 -3.18 12.19 -5.00
C LEU A 12 -3.26 11.60 -6.42
N ASP A 13 -2.15 11.06 -6.92
CA ASP A 13 -2.09 10.45 -8.25
C ASP A 13 -2.96 9.18 -8.32
N PHE A 14 -2.97 8.35 -7.26
CA PHE A 14 -3.87 7.20 -7.15
C PHE A 14 -5.35 7.61 -7.18
N ALA A 15 -5.72 8.65 -6.44
CA ALA A 15 -7.08 9.20 -6.42
C ALA A 15 -7.49 9.74 -7.80
N ARG A 16 -6.54 10.29 -8.57
CA ARG A 16 -6.71 10.75 -9.96
C ARG A 16 -6.68 9.62 -10.99
N ASN A 17 -6.50 8.38 -10.56
CA ASN A 17 -6.34 7.22 -11.44
C ASN A 17 -5.06 7.24 -12.30
N ASP A 18 -4.06 8.06 -11.93
CA ASP A 18 -2.73 8.04 -12.53
C ASP A 18 -1.85 6.99 -11.83
N LEU A 19 -2.16 5.73 -12.11
CA LEU A 19 -1.58 4.57 -11.41
C LEU A 19 -0.07 4.43 -11.63
N LYS A 20 0.40 4.82 -12.82
CA LYS A 20 1.83 4.78 -13.17
C LYS A 20 2.60 5.77 -12.30
N ARG A 21 2.16 7.03 -12.28
CA ARG A 21 2.81 8.08 -11.49
C ARG A 21 2.70 7.82 -9.99
N ALA A 22 1.57 7.30 -9.53
CA ALA A 22 1.41 6.88 -8.15
C ALA A 22 2.45 5.81 -7.75
N ALA A 23 2.70 4.81 -8.60
CA ALA A 23 3.72 3.79 -8.34
C ALA A 23 5.15 4.35 -8.36
N GLU A 24 5.45 5.24 -9.31
CA GLU A 24 6.76 5.91 -9.41
C GLU A 24 7.09 6.71 -8.15
N ASN A 25 6.11 7.46 -7.62
CA ASN A 25 6.26 8.24 -6.40
C ASN A 25 6.49 7.38 -5.13
N LEU A 26 6.21 6.07 -5.16
CA LEU A 26 6.36 5.19 -3.99
C LEU A 26 7.68 4.41 -3.95
N GLN A 27 8.48 4.42 -5.03
CA GLN A 27 9.73 3.66 -5.09
C GLN A 27 10.74 4.14 -4.04
N THR A 28 10.98 5.46 -3.98
CA THR A 28 11.92 6.07 -3.03
C THR A 28 11.41 5.99 -1.58
N PRO A 29 10.15 6.36 -1.26
CA PRO A 29 9.61 6.24 0.09
C PRO A 29 9.71 4.84 0.69
N LEU A 30 9.43 3.79 -0.09
CA LEU A 30 9.48 2.42 0.42
C LEU A 30 10.90 2.04 0.89
N ALA A 31 11.93 2.41 0.13
CA ALA A 31 13.31 2.15 0.49
C ALA A 31 13.74 2.94 1.74
N GLU A 32 13.37 4.23 1.80
CA GLU A 32 13.67 5.10 2.95
C GLU A 32 12.97 4.62 4.23
N MET A 33 11.69 4.22 4.16
CA MET A 33 10.94 3.74 5.33
C MET A 33 11.42 2.39 5.83
N THR A 34 11.85 1.51 4.91
CA THR A 34 12.40 0.19 5.27
C THR A 34 13.73 0.34 6.02
N THR A 35 14.58 1.27 5.58
CA THR A 35 15.90 1.53 6.21
C THR A 35 15.80 2.36 7.49
N GLY A 36 14.85 3.29 7.56
CA GLY A 36 14.67 4.19 8.69
C GLY A 36 13.87 3.63 9.87
N GLY A 37 13.35 2.40 9.78
CA GLY A 37 12.56 1.78 10.85
C GLY A 37 11.13 2.34 11.00
N PHE A 38 10.62 3.04 9.99
CA PHE A 38 9.29 3.66 9.99
C PHE A 38 8.19 2.63 9.64
N ALA A 39 7.96 1.67 10.53
CA ALA A 39 7.13 0.49 10.25
C ALA A 39 5.68 0.82 9.80
N GLU A 40 5.03 1.82 10.40
CA GLU A 40 3.66 2.21 10.00
C GLU A 40 3.64 2.71 8.55
N TYR A 41 4.53 3.63 8.21
CA TYR A 41 4.61 4.23 6.88
C TYR A 41 5.05 3.21 5.83
N GLN A 42 5.94 2.28 6.19
CA GLN A 42 6.32 1.15 5.33
C GLN A 42 5.09 0.29 4.98
N LEU A 43 4.27 -0.06 5.97
CA LEU A 43 3.05 -0.84 5.77
C LEU A 43 2.02 -0.08 4.95
N GLU A 44 1.86 1.23 5.19
CA GLU A 44 0.94 2.07 4.42
C GLU A 44 1.37 2.22 2.96
N THR A 45 2.67 2.34 2.71
CA THR A 45 3.24 2.37 1.35
C THR A 45 3.02 1.06 0.62
N ARG A 46 3.23 -0.07 1.31
CA ARG A 46 2.94 -1.41 0.76
C ARG A 46 1.46 -1.60 0.45
N LEU A 47 0.55 -1.11 1.31
CA LEU A 47 -0.88 -1.14 1.04
C LEU A 47 -1.22 -0.39 -0.25
N LEU A 48 -0.74 0.84 -0.40
CA LEU A 48 -1.03 1.67 -1.57
C LEU A 48 -0.47 1.05 -2.85
N LEU A 49 0.72 0.42 -2.81
CA LEU A 49 1.25 -0.32 -3.95
C LEU A 49 0.35 -1.49 -4.37
N ILE A 50 -0.19 -2.25 -3.42
CA ILE A 50 -1.12 -3.35 -3.73
C ILE A 50 -2.42 -2.79 -4.31
N GLU A 51 -2.94 -1.68 -3.76
CA GLU A 51 -4.14 -0.99 -4.28
C GLU A 51 -3.94 -0.48 -5.71
N ILE A 52 -2.75 0.03 -6.04
CA ILE A 52 -2.36 0.44 -7.39
C ILE A 52 -2.35 -0.77 -8.34
N GLU A 53 -1.67 -1.86 -7.96
CA GLU A 53 -1.59 -3.07 -8.77
C GLU A 53 -2.97 -3.68 -9.03
N LEU A 54 -3.83 -3.73 -8.00
CA LEU A 54 -5.20 -4.19 -8.11
C LEU A 54 -5.97 -3.45 -9.19
N LYS A 55 -5.81 -2.13 -9.23
CA LYS A 55 -6.51 -1.25 -10.17
C LYS A 55 -5.89 -1.28 -11.57
N ALA A 56 -4.59 -1.57 -11.69
CA ALA A 56 -3.87 -1.57 -12.96
C ALA A 56 -3.91 -2.92 -13.71
N VAL A 57 -3.66 -4.03 -13.01
CA VAL A 57 -3.40 -5.35 -13.61
C VAL A 57 -4.31 -6.46 -13.05
N GLY A 58 -5.19 -6.12 -12.11
CA GLY A 58 -6.16 -7.06 -11.52
C GLY A 58 -5.64 -7.83 -10.31
N THR A 59 -6.25 -8.98 -10.04
CA THR A 59 -6.25 -9.61 -8.70
C THR A 59 -5.13 -10.62 -8.44
N ARG A 60 -4.29 -10.92 -9.46
CA ARG A 60 -3.30 -12.01 -9.39
C ARG A 60 -2.26 -11.73 -8.31
N GLY A 61 -2.30 -12.51 -7.22
CA GLY A 61 -1.39 -12.39 -6.08
C GLY A 61 -1.69 -11.26 -5.10
N ALA A 62 -2.64 -10.37 -5.40
CA ALA A 62 -3.00 -9.25 -4.53
C ALA A 62 -3.67 -9.72 -3.23
N ARG A 63 -4.55 -10.74 -3.29
CA ARG A 63 -5.17 -11.32 -2.08
C ARG A 63 -4.14 -11.84 -1.09
N ALA A 64 -3.17 -12.63 -1.55
CA ALA A 64 -2.13 -13.18 -0.67
C ALA A 64 -1.32 -12.04 -0.01
N ARG A 65 -0.98 -10.99 -0.77
CA ARG A 65 -0.22 -9.84 -0.26
C ARG A 65 -1.03 -9.01 0.74
N LEU A 66 -2.31 -8.75 0.50
CA LEU A 66 -3.16 -8.04 1.46
C LEU A 66 -3.40 -8.86 2.74
N ASP A 67 -3.59 -10.17 2.64
CA ASP A 67 -3.75 -11.04 3.82
C ASP A 67 -2.48 -11.05 4.68
N GLN A 68 -1.30 -11.17 4.03
CA GLN A 68 -0.03 -11.05 4.71
C GLN A 68 0.15 -9.68 5.36
N LEU A 69 -0.19 -8.60 4.65
CA LEU A 69 -0.09 -7.24 5.17
C LEU A 69 -1.01 -7.02 6.38
N ALA A 70 -2.25 -7.53 6.33
CA ALA A 70 -3.19 -7.43 7.43
C ALA A 70 -2.66 -8.12 8.70
N LYS A 71 -2.15 -9.34 8.55
CA LYS A 71 -1.53 -10.10 9.64
C LYS A 71 -0.32 -9.40 10.22
N GLU A 72 0.55 -8.87 9.36
CA GLU A 72 1.75 -8.14 9.79
C GLU A 72 1.40 -6.85 10.53
N ALA A 73 0.41 -6.10 10.03
CA ALA A 73 -0.08 -4.89 10.69
C ALA A 73 -0.70 -5.21 12.06
N GLU A 74 -1.48 -6.28 12.17
CA GLU A 74 -2.03 -6.76 13.46
C GLU A 74 -0.93 -7.13 14.45
N GLN A 75 0.05 -7.93 14.02
CA GLN A 75 1.18 -8.35 14.87
C GLN A 75 1.99 -7.17 15.40
N LYS A 76 2.08 -6.09 14.62
CA LYS A 76 2.80 -4.86 14.98
C LYS A 76 1.93 -3.83 15.72
N GLY A 77 0.64 -4.12 15.95
CA GLY A 77 -0.29 -3.22 16.66
C GLY A 77 -0.94 -2.14 15.80
N PHE A 78 -0.76 -2.17 14.47
CA PHE A 78 -1.34 -1.21 13.53
C PHE A 78 -2.75 -1.63 13.07
N GLY A 79 -3.70 -1.72 14.01
CA GLY A 79 -5.06 -2.23 13.75
C GLY A 79 -5.82 -1.49 12.65
N ARG A 80 -5.62 -0.17 12.50
CA ARG A 80 -6.24 0.62 11.41
C ARG A 80 -5.74 0.19 10.02
N LEU A 81 -4.44 -0.09 9.89
CA LEU A 81 -3.86 -0.57 8.63
C LEU A 81 -4.33 -2.00 8.32
N ALA A 82 -4.41 -2.86 9.34
CA ALA A 82 -4.95 -4.20 9.17
C ALA A 82 -6.40 -4.18 8.69
N LEU A 83 -7.25 -3.35 9.31
CA LEU A 83 -8.63 -3.16 8.88
C LEU A 83 -8.72 -2.68 7.43
N LYS A 84 -7.90 -1.69 7.05
CA LYS A 84 -7.89 -1.18 5.67
C LYS A 84 -7.47 -2.27 4.67
N ALA A 85 -6.42 -3.04 4.97
CA ALA A 85 -5.98 -4.15 4.12
C ALA A 85 -7.06 -5.24 3.96
N ARG A 86 -7.79 -5.55 5.04
CA ARG A 86 -8.94 -6.46 5.02
C ARG A 86 -10.12 -5.90 4.22
N GLN A 87 -10.36 -4.60 4.26
CA GLN A 87 -11.37 -3.98 3.41
C GLN A 87 -11.01 -4.13 1.93
N SER A 88 -9.76 -3.83 1.56
CA SER A 88 -9.29 -3.99 0.19
C SER A 88 -9.35 -5.47 -0.28
N LEU A 89 -9.28 -6.45 0.63
CA LEU A 89 -9.51 -7.87 0.32
C LEU A 89 -10.96 -8.18 -0.04
N ILE A 90 -11.90 -7.56 0.67
CA ILE A 90 -13.34 -7.74 0.44
C ILE A 90 -13.74 -7.14 -0.91
N ASP A 91 -13.13 -6.01 -1.27
CA ASP A 91 -13.40 -5.30 -2.52
C ASP A 91 -12.88 -6.06 -3.76
N ILE A 92 -12.09 -7.13 -3.58
CA ILE A 92 -11.63 -8.00 -4.66
C ILE A 92 -12.73 -9.01 -5.05
N PRO A 93 -13.21 -9.02 -6.31
CA PRO A 93 -14.19 -10.00 -6.80
C PRO A 93 -13.71 -11.45 -6.63
N GLN A 94 -14.64 -12.39 -6.37
CA GLN A 94 -14.35 -13.81 -6.10
C GLN A 94 -14.17 -14.68 -7.36
N ASN A 95 -14.08 -14.06 -8.54
CA ASN A 95 -14.17 -14.75 -9.84
C ASN A 95 -13.04 -15.77 -10.08
#